data_AF-A0A2V8TGR0-F1
#
_entry.id   AF-A0A2V8TGR0-F1
#
_cell.length_a   1.000
_cell.length_b   1.000
_cell.length_c   1.000
_cell.angle_alpha   90.00
_cell.angle_beta   90.00
_cell.angle_gamma   90.00
#
_symmetry.space_group_name_H-M   'P 1'
#
loop_
_entity.id
_entity.type
_entity.pdbx_description
1 polymer ?
#
loop_
_entity_poly.entity_id
_entity_poly.type
_entity_poly.pdbx_seq_one_letter_code
_entity_poly.pdbx_strand_id
1 'polypeptide(L)'
;MRQLYLPNRGGSGITAGTDGTPALRTMSLAMLDKFDLLDDLHVEYGFTLESVSFLDRLNYLSPFARATYDLGRKGSLRVGFSSGTQPTELVARGSEPGADLNQDLAALALLPRISLRDGQTRVQRTETFELGYQFVEGTRTYSAAAYNEDVSNAAFTISAPGDFIPGADLLPDLGSRSSIFNVGNYRRTGYMVAATQSLGDHAEISVAAGRGGALVADSREALSSNPDDLRATIHPSQRSWFSARLSDTLPVSGTRVITSYGWTDFSALLPAHLSLTGKSYQDMGWNVYVRQPLPGFPGMRGRLEATAELRNLLAQGYLPITAEGRKAVLTNSPRAVRGGLSFIF
;
A
#
# COMPACT_ATOMS: atom_id res chain seq x y z
N MET A 1 9.32 -0.19 -18.25
CA MET A 1 10.49 -1.01 -17.85
C MET A 1 11.26 -0.27 -16.78
N ARG A 2 11.68 -0.94 -15.71
CA ARG A 2 12.46 -0.37 -14.60
C ARG A 2 13.62 -1.28 -14.26
N GLN A 3 14.72 -0.68 -13.79
CA GLN A 3 15.87 -1.41 -13.26
C GLN A 3 16.38 -0.70 -12.01
N LEU A 4 16.57 -1.47 -10.94
CA LEU A 4 17.02 -1.00 -9.63
C LEU A 4 18.15 -1.91 -9.14
N TYR A 5 19.15 -1.33 -8.51
CA TYR A 5 20.23 -2.08 -7.88
C TYR A 5 19.97 -2.12 -6.38
N LEU A 6 19.96 -3.32 -5.80
CA LEU A 6 19.81 -3.47 -4.36
C LEU A 6 21.14 -3.17 -3.66
N PRO A 7 21.11 -2.55 -2.46
CA PRO A 7 22.32 -2.32 -1.68
C PRO A 7 22.94 -3.67 -1.28
N ASN A 8 24.24 -3.84 -1.55
CA ASN A 8 24.99 -4.99 -1.06
C ASN A 8 25.13 -4.89 0.47
N ARG A 9 24.61 -5.87 1.21
CA ARG A 9 24.78 -5.96 2.68
C ARG A 9 25.37 -7.31 3.03
N GLY A 10 26.46 -7.31 3.79
CA GLY A 10 26.99 -8.53 4.42
C GLY A 10 25.90 -9.19 5.26
N GLY A 11 25.66 -10.49 5.03
CA GLY A 11 24.58 -11.25 5.68
C GLY A 11 23.28 -11.35 4.87
N SER A 12 23.12 -10.60 3.77
CA SER A 12 22.09 -10.92 2.77
C SER A 12 22.54 -12.15 1.98
N GLY A 13 21.62 -13.09 1.68
CA GLY A 13 21.90 -14.28 0.87
C GLY A 13 22.28 -13.96 -0.59
N ILE A 14 22.30 -12.68 -0.94
CA ILE A 14 22.74 -12.15 -2.23
C ILE A 14 24.28 -12.18 -2.25
N THR A 15 24.84 -13.30 -2.71
CA THR A 15 26.28 -13.38 -3.02
C THR A 15 26.55 -12.62 -4.33
N ALA A 16 27.40 -11.60 -4.28
CA ALA A 16 27.91 -10.98 -5.48
C ALA A 16 28.89 -11.96 -6.13
N GLY A 17 28.48 -12.61 -7.22
CA GLY A 17 29.42 -13.25 -8.13
C GLY A 17 30.35 -12.22 -8.77
N THR A 18 31.32 -12.68 -9.55
CA THR A 18 32.26 -11.84 -10.31
C THR A 18 31.60 -10.76 -11.21
N ASP A 19 30.29 -10.88 -11.47
CA ASP A 19 29.47 -9.99 -12.32
C ASP A 19 28.64 -8.92 -11.55
N GLY A 20 28.86 -8.75 -10.24
CA GLY A 20 28.24 -7.68 -9.44
C GLY A 20 26.89 -8.03 -8.82
N THR A 21 26.29 -7.07 -8.10
CA THR A 21 25.01 -7.26 -7.39
C THR A 21 23.85 -7.45 -8.36
N PRO A 22 23.00 -8.48 -8.19
CA PRO A 22 21.86 -8.71 -9.07
C PRO A 22 20.90 -7.52 -9.07
N ALA A 23 20.62 -7.00 -10.26
CA ALA A 23 19.67 -5.91 -10.45
C ALA A 23 18.24 -6.45 -10.46
N LEU A 24 17.35 -5.78 -9.72
CA LEU A 24 15.91 -5.98 -9.85
C LEU A 24 15.44 -5.30 -11.14
N ARG A 25 14.89 -6.06 -12.08
CA ARG A 25 14.31 -5.55 -13.31
C ARG A 25 12.83 -5.89 -13.36
N THR A 26 12.00 -4.90 -13.70
CA THR A 26 10.55 -5.11 -13.87
C THR A 26 10.05 -4.54 -15.19
N MET A 27 9.15 -5.27 -15.82
CA MET A 27 8.42 -4.84 -17.01
C MET A 27 6.94 -5.14 -16.79
N SER A 28 6.09 -4.13 -16.94
CA SER A 28 4.64 -4.28 -16.88
C SER A 28 4.01 -3.85 -18.21
N LEU A 29 2.97 -4.56 -18.60
CA LEU A 29 2.07 -4.23 -19.71
C LEU A 29 0.65 -4.38 -19.17
N ALA A 30 -0.14 -3.33 -19.23
CA ALA A 30 -1.53 -3.37 -18.80
C ALA A 30 -2.48 -3.13 -19.98
N MET A 31 -3.56 -3.90 -20.00
CA MET A 31 -4.71 -3.68 -20.87
C MET A 31 -5.92 -3.41 -19.98
N LEU A 32 -6.66 -2.36 -20.29
CA LEU A 32 -7.91 -2.02 -19.62
C LEU A 32 -8.91 -1.62 -20.71
N ASP A 33 -10.11 -2.14 -20.58
CA ASP A 33 -11.25 -1.81 -21.42
C ASP A 33 -12.48 -1.57 -20.54
N LYS A 34 -13.49 -0.92 -21.12
CA LYS A 34 -14.78 -0.68 -20.46
C LYS A 34 -15.93 -0.95 -21.42
N PHE A 35 -17.03 -1.43 -20.88
CA PHE A 35 -18.28 -1.49 -21.61
C PHE A 35 -19.45 -1.07 -20.71
N ASP A 36 -20.41 -0.39 -21.32
CA ASP A 36 -21.64 0.02 -20.68
C ASP A 36 -22.69 -1.05 -21.04
N LEU A 37 -23.11 -1.83 -20.03
CA LEU A 37 -24.03 -2.94 -20.23
C LEU A 37 -25.49 -2.45 -20.26
N LEU A 38 -25.78 -1.44 -19.44
CA LEU A 38 -26.98 -0.61 -19.41
C LEU A 38 -26.56 0.86 -19.15
N ASP A 39 -27.49 1.79 -19.26
CA ASP A 39 -27.24 3.22 -18.96
C ASP A 39 -26.77 3.46 -17.52
N ASP A 40 -27.12 2.56 -16.60
CA ASP A 40 -26.81 2.60 -15.17
C ASP A 40 -25.79 1.53 -14.74
N LEU A 41 -25.33 0.66 -15.65
CA LEU A 41 -24.40 -0.43 -15.34
C LEU A 41 -23.14 -0.35 -16.20
N HIS A 42 -22.04 0.05 -15.57
CA HIS A 42 -20.73 0.18 -16.19
C HIS A 42 -19.80 -0.93 -15.72
N VAL A 43 -19.08 -1.56 -16.65
CA VAL A 43 -18.10 -2.60 -16.33
C VAL A 43 -16.73 -2.21 -16.90
N GLU A 44 -15.74 -2.17 -16.03
CA GLU A 44 -14.33 -2.01 -16.35
C GLU A 44 -13.63 -3.36 -16.15
N TYR A 45 -12.81 -3.78 -17.10
CA TYR A 45 -12.11 -5.06 -17.01
C TYR A 45 -10.76 -4.98 -17.71
N GLY A 46 -9.86 -5.86 -17.33
CA GLY A 46 -8.51 -5.84 -17.88
C GLY A 46 -7.59 -6.84 -17.24
N PHE A 47 -6.32 -6.72 -17.60
CA PHE A 47 -5.26 -7.50 -17.00
C PHE A 47 -3.93 -6.76 -17.08
N THR A 48 -3.06 -7.07 -16.13
CA THR A 48 -1.66 -6.63 -16.15
C THR A 48 -0.76 -7.84 -16.29
N LEU A 49 0.11 -7.81 -17.29
CA LEU A 49 1.22 -8.74 -17.47
C LEU A 49 2.48 -8.13 -16.86
N GLU A 50 3.11 -8.86 -15.96
CA GLU A 50 4.35 -8.42 -15.32
C GLU A 50 5.45 -9.47 -15.45
N SER A 51 6.64 -9.01 -15.82
CA SER A 51 7.87 -9.78 -15.77
C SER A 51 8.80 -9.17 -14.72
N VAL A 52 9.13 -9.95 -13.71
CA VAL A 52 10.03 -9.59 -12.62
C VAL A 52 11.26 -10.46 -12.70
N SER A 53 12.43 -9.84 -12.85
CA SER A 53 13.71 -10.55 -12.89
C SER A 53 14.57 -10.07 -11.73
N PHE A 54 14.79 -10.97 -10.77
CA PHE A 54 15.67 -10.79 -9.63
C PHE A 54 16.11 -12.17 -9.15
N LEU A 55 17.40 -12.52 -9.30
CA LEU A 55 17.94 -13.90 -9.22
C LEU A 55 17.30 -14.86 -10.24
N ASP A 56 15.99 -15.02 -10.16
CA ASP A 56 15.13 -15.75 -11.10
C ASP A 56 14.31 -14.77 -11.97
N ARG A 57 13.73 -15.28 -13.06
CA ARG A 57 12.72 -14.55 -13.85
C ARG A 57 11.34 -15.15 -13.63
N LEU A 58 10.40 -14.31 -13.24
CA LEU A 58 9.01 -14.66 -12.96
C LEU A 58 8.10 -13.86 -13.88
N ASN A 59 7.08 -14.51 -14.45
CA ASN A 59 6.08 -13.86 -15.27
C ASN A 59 4.70 -14.10 -14.65
N TYR A 60 3.91 -13.04 -14.54
CA TYR A 60 2.59 -13.07 -13.91
C TYR A 60 1.56 -12.40 -14.81
N LEU A 61 0.35 -12.96 -14.78
CA LEU A 61 -0.85 -12.35 -15.32
C LEU A 61 -1.77 -12.02 -14.14
N SER A 62 -2.20 -10.77 -14.07
CA SER A 62 -3.01 -10.22 -12.98
C SER A 62 -4.33 -9.67 -13.55
N PRO A 63 -5.39 -10.49 -13.67
CA PRO A 63 -6.68 -10.04 -14.17
C PRO A 63 -7.41 -9.19 -13.11
N PHE A 64 -8.22 -8.24 -13.57
CA PHE A 64 -9.08 -7.43 -12.73
C PHE A 64 -10.38 -7.05 -13.43
N ALA A 65 -11.41 -6.79 -12.64
CA ALA A 65 -12.70 -6.29 -13.11
C ALA A 65 -13.40 -5.46 -12.03
N ARG A 66 -14.20 -4.47 -12.45
CA ARG A 66 -15.08 -3.69 -11.59
C ARG A 66 -16.40 -3.44 -12.31
N ALA A 67 -17.49 -3.77 -11.65
CA ALA A 67 -18.83 -3.37 -12.07
C ALA A 67 -19.32 -2.24 -11.16
N THR A 68 -19.89 -1.20 -11.76
CA THR A 68 -20.49 -0.06 -11.07
C THR A 68 -21.93 0.08 -11.53
N TYR A 69 -22.86 0.02 -10.58
CA TYR A 69 -24.28 0.22 -10.79
C TYR A 69 -24.71 1.53 -10.14
N ASP A 70 -25.16 2.48 -10.96
CA ASP A 70 -25.62 3.80 -10.54
C ASP A 70 -27.12 3.77 -10.22
N LEU A 71 -27.47 3.99 -8.95
CA LEU A 71 -28.86 4.02 -8.48
C LEU A 71 -29.40 5.47 -8.44
N GLY A 72 -28.73 6.40 -9.12
CA GLY A 72 -29.01 7.82 -9.13
C GLY A 72 -28.92 8.43 -7.72
N ARG A 73 -30.02 9.03 -7.26
CA ARG A 73 -30.09 9.65 -5.92
C ARG A 73 -29.91 8.67 -4.76
N LYS A 74 -30.04 7.36 -5.01
CA LYS A 74 -29.82 6.31 -3.99
C LYS A 74 -28.36 5.90 -3.88
N GLY A 75 -27.44 6.52 -4.63
CA GLY A 75 -26.00 6.22 -4.57
C GLY A 75 -25.55 5.24 -5.66
N SER A 76 -24.38 4.65 -5.46
CA SER A 76 -23.75 3.71 -6.39
C SER A 76 -23.32 2.44 -5.66
N LEU A 77 -23.56 1.29 -6.28
CA LEU A 77 -23.08 -0.01 -5.84
C LEU A 77 -21.90 -0.42 -6.73
N ARG A 78 -20.78 -0.83 -6.15
CA ARG A 78 -19.60 -1.28 -6.88
C ARG A 78 -19.18 -2.67 -6.42
N VAL A 79 -18.83 -3.51 -7.38
CA VAL A 79 -18.26 -4.84 -7.14
C VAL A 79 -16.90 -4.88 -7.82
N GLY A 80 -15.85 -5.16 -7.08
CA GLY A 80 -14.48 -5.25 -7.57
C GLY A 80 -13.90 -6.65 -7.39
N PHE A 81 -13.14 -7.08 -8.39
CA PHE A 81 -12.31 -8.28 -8.36
C PHE A 81 -10.92 -7.95 -8.89
N SER A 82 -9.88 -8.47 -8.24
CA SER A 82 -8.52 -8.44 -8.76
C SER A 82 -7.75 -9.65 -8.29
N SER A 83 -6.86 -10.20 -9.11
CA SER A 83 -5.98 -11.29 -8.73
C SER A 83 -4.55 -11.00 -9.15
N GLY A 84 -3.58 -11.33 -8.28
CA GLY A 84 -2.16 -11.13 -8.56
C GLY A 84 -1.62 -9.86 -7.93
N THR A 85 -1.08 -8.97 -8.75
CA THR A 85 -0.52 -7.70 -8.31
C THR A 85 -1.58 -6.61 -8.26
N GLN A 86 -1.25 -5.48 -7.63
CA GLN A 86 -2.19 -4.39 -7.42
C GLN A 86 -2.65 -3.81 -8.77
N PRO A 87 -3.97 -3.70 -9.04
CA PRO A 87 -4.50 -3.21 -10.33
C PRO A 87 -4.42 -1.68 -10.39
N THR A 88 -3.21 -1.14 -10.49
CA THR A 88 -2.95 0.31 -10.40
C THR A 88 -3.72 1.12 -11.45
N GLU A 89 -3.97 0.54 -12.61
CA GLU A 89 -4.69 1.13 -13.74
C GLU A 89 -6.18 1.30 -13.43
N LEU A 90 -6.79 0.32 -12.76
CA LEU A 90 -8.19 0.36 -12.33
C LEU A 90 -8.40 1.37 -11.19
N VAL A 91 -7.42 1.48 -10.29
CA VAL A 91 -7.44 2.43 -9.17
C VAL A 91 -7.21 3.86 -9.64
N ALA A 92 -6.26 4.10 -10.55
CA ALA A 92 -5.97 5.42 -11.09
C ALA A 92 -7.22 6.03 -11.77
N ARG A 93 -8.01 5.24 -12.50
CA ARG A 93 -9.27 5.73 -13.12
C ARG A 93 -10.39 6.02 -12.14
N GLY A 94 -10.40 5.40 -10.96
CA GLY A 94 -11.40 5.65 -9.92
C GLY A 94 -11.13 6.89 -9.08
N SER A 95 -9.96 7.52 -9.25
CA SER A 95 -9.60 8.76 -8.55
C SER A 95 -10.14 9.96 -9.33
N GLU A 96 -10.76 10.93 -8.65
CA GLU A 96 -11.41 12.06 -9.32
C GLU A 96 -10.41 12.86 -10.19
N PRO A 97 -10.80 13.31 -11.39
CA PRO A 97 -9.97 14.16 -12.24
C PRO A 97 -9.57 15.44 -11.50
N GLY A 98 -8.28 15.60 -11.19
CA GLY A 98 -7.74 16.77 -10.47
C GLY A 98 -7.19 16.46 -9.07
N ALA A 99 -7.39 15.25 -8.54
CA ALA A 99 -6.76 14.80 -7.30
C ALA A 99 -5.31 14.32 -7.54
N ASP A 100 -4.40 15.28 -7.72
CA ASP A 100 -2.93 15.10 -7.76
C ASP A 100 -2.39 14.15 -8.84
N LEU A 101 -1.95 14.73 -9.96
CA LEU A 101 -1.08 14.08 -10.97
C LEU A 101 0.11 13.31 -10.35
N ASN A 102 0.63 13.79 -9.21
CA ASN A 102 1.69 13.11 -8.46
C ASN A 102 1.23 11.81 -7.78
N GLN A 103 -0.04 11.69 -7.39
CA GLN A 103 -0.62 10.47 -6.82
C GLN A 103 -0.81 9.40 -7.92
N ASP A 104 -1.22 9.81 -9.12
CA ASP A 104 -1.25 8.94 -10.30
C ASP A 104 0.16 8.48 -10.69
N LEU A 105 1.14 9.38 -10.69
CA LEU A 105 2.55 9.03 -10.92
C LEU A 105 3.11 8.12 -9.82
N ALA A 106 2.71 8.31 -8.56
CA ALA A 106 3.10 7.44 -7.45
C ALA A 106 2.45 6.05 -7.53
N ALA A 107 1.20 5.96 -7.98
CA ALA A 107 0.51 4.70 -8.25
C ALA A 107 1.20 3.95 -9.39
N LEU A 108 1.55 4.65 -10.48
CA LEU A 108 2.36 4.09 -11.56
C LEU A 108 3.74 3.67 -11.06
N ALA A 109 4.33 4.36 -10.08
CA ALA A 109 5.64 4.05 -9.48
C ALA A 109 5.64 2.85 -8.51
N LEU A 110 4.48 2.25 -8.20
CA LEU A 110 4.41 1.07 -7.35
C LEU A 110 5.19 -0.08 -8.01
N LEU A 111 6.14 -0.62 -7.26
CA LEU A 111 6.87 -1.84 -7.63
C LEU A 111 6.11 -3.03 -7.06
N PRO A 112 6.13 -4.19 -7.75
CA PRO A 112 5.66 -5.42 -7.15
C PRO A 112 6.43 -5.66 -5.86
N ARG A 113 5.71 -6.06 -4.79
CA ARG A 113 6.35 -6.43 -3.53
C ARG A 113 7.05 -7.77 -3.71
N ILE A 114 8.37 -7.75 -3.57
CA ILE A 114 9.24 -8.92 -3.75
C ILE A 114 9.86 -9.27 -2.41
N SER A 115 10.08 -10.56 -2.19
CA SER A 115 10.77 -11.10 -1.02
C SER A 115 11.61 -12.31 -1.43
N LEU A 116 12.43 -12.79 -0.49
CA LEU A 116 13.14 -14.06 -0.63
C LEU A 116 12.50 -15.10 0.29
N ARG A 117 12.49 -16.34 -0.16
CA ARG A 117 12.14 -17.51 0.65
C ARG A 117 13.01 -18.68 0.20
N ASP A 118 13.77 -19.26 1.12
CA ASP A 118 14.71 -20.34 0.82
C ASP A 118 15.67 -20.02 -0.34
N GLY A 119 16.11 -18.75 -0.43
CA GLY A 119 16.99 -18.26 -1.50
C GLY A 119 16.31 -18.00 -2.84
N GLN A 120 15.01 -18.28 -2.97
CA GLN A 120 14.23 -18.06 -4.19
C GLN A 120 13.44 -16.76 -4.13
N THR A 121 13.35 -16.08 -5.26
CA THR A 121 12.56 -14.86 -5.39
C THR A 121 11.07 -15.17 -5.39
N ARG A 122 10.32 -14.46 -4.55
CA ARG A 122 8.86 -14.58 -4.44
C ARG A 122 8.21 -13.22 -4.59
N VAL A 123 7.14 -13.17 -5.37
CA VAL A 123 6.29 -11.98 -5.53
C VAL A 123 5.04 -12.15 -4.68
N GLN A 124 4.71 -11.13 -3.90
CA GLN A 124 3.45 -11.09 -3.17
C GLN A 124 2.30 -10.99 -4.17
N ARG A 125 1.32 -11.89 -4.04
CA ARG A 125 0.10 -11.87 -4.85
C ARG A 125 -1.12 -11.83 -3.96
N THR A 126 -2.07 -11.00 -4.30
CA THR A 126 -3.33 -10.81 -3.58
C THR A 126 -4.48 -11.06 -4.55
N GLU A 127 -5.39 -11.94 -4.16
CA GLU A 127 -6.71 -12.04 -4.76
C GLU A 127 -7.71 -11.33 -3.87
N THR A 128 -8.51 -10.44 -4.44
CA THR A 128 -9.45 -9.58 -3.72
C THR A 128 -10.81 -9.67 -4.39
N PHE A 129 -11.84 -9.86 -3.58
CA PHE A 129 -13.22 -9.60 -3.94
C PHE A 129 -13.78 -8.54 -2.98
N GLU A 130 -14.37 -7.48 -3.51
CA GLU A 130 -14.86 -6.36 -2.73
C GLU A 130 -16.23 -5.90 -3.21
N LEU A 131 -17.12 -5.61 -2.26
CA LEU A 131 -18.41 -4.99 -2.46
C LEU A 131 -18.40 -3.64 -1.75
N GLY A 132 -18.72 -2.58 -2.47
CA GLY A 132 -18.81 -1.22 -1.95
C GLY A 132 -20.12 -0.55 -2.30
N TYR A 133 -20.61 0.27 -1.40
CA TYR A 133 -21.76 1.12 -1.58
C TYR A 133 -21.40 2.54 -1.17
N GLN A 134 -21.75 3.52 -1.99
CA GLN A 134 -21.49 4.93 -1.74
C GLN A 134 -22.75 5.74 -2.04
N PHE A 135 -23.10 6.68 -1.17
CA PHE A 135 -24.15 7.66 -1.46
C PHE A 135 -23.75 9.05 -0.99
N VAL A 136 -24.31 10.07 -1.65
CA VAL A 136 -24.01 11.47 -1.38
C VAL A 136 -25.28 12.17 -0.92
N GLU A 137 -25.18 12.91 0.18
CA GLU A 137 -26.25 13.71 0.76
C GLU A 137 -25.71 15.09 1.13
N GLY A 138 -26.10 16.11 0.35
CA GLY A 138 -25.57 17.47 0.51
C GLY A 138 -24.06 17.51 0.29
N THR A 139 -23.32 17.97 1.29
CA THR A 139 -21.84 18.02 1.28
C THR A 139 -21.17 16.77 1.86
N ARG A 140 -21.96 15.75 2.21
CA ARG A 140 -21.49 14.52 2.84
C ARG A 140 -21.55 13.34 1.88
N THR A 141 -20.45 12.59 1.83
CA THR A 141 -20.37 11.31 1.14
C THR A 141 -20.22 10.22 2.18
N TYR A 142 -21.14 9.25 2.16
CA TYR A 142 -21.08 8.06 2.98
C TYR A 142 -20.67 6.88 2.12
N SER A 143 -19.84 6.00 2.67
CA SER A 143 -19.42 4.78 2.00
C SER A 143 -19.36 3.63 2.98
N ALA A 144 -19.68 2.43 2.50
CA ALA A 144 -19.53 1.18 3.20
C ALA A 144 -18.90 0.17 2.24
N ALA A 145 -17.97 -0.64 2.71
CA ALA A 145 -17.35 -1.66 1.89
C ALA A 145 -17.10 -2.94 2.72
N ALA A 146 -17.15 -4.08 2.05
CA ALA A 146 -16.77 -5.37 2.59
C ALA A 146 -15.89 -6.10 1.58
N TYR A 147 -14.84 -6.76 2.06
CA TYR A 147 -13.88 -7.46 1.21
C TYR A 147 -13.50 -8.82 1.78
N ASN A 148 -13.08 -9.71 0.88
CA ASN A 148 -12.30 -10.91 1.18
C ASN A 148 -11.01 -10.86 0.37
N GLU A 149 -9.91 -11.21 1.00
CA GLU A 149 -8.60 -11.28 0.37
C GLU A 149 -7.86 -12.56 0.72
N ASP A 150 -7.28 -13.16 -0.31
CA ASP A 150 -6.37 -14.29 -0.21
C ASP A 150 -4.98 -13.82 -0.66
N VAL A 151 -4.04 -13.76 0.28
CA VAL A 151 -2.69 -13.22 0.06
C VAL A 151 -1.67 -14.36 0.11
N SER A 152 -0.83 -14.43 -0.91
CA SER A 152 0.27 -15.38 -1.00
C SER A 152 1.62 -14.67 -1.06
N ASN A 153 2.64 -15.28 -0.44
CA ASN A 153 3.99 -14.73 -0.32
C ASN A 153 4.00 -13.30 0.24
N ALA A 154 3.20 -13.06 1.29
CA ALA A 154 3.08 -11.77 1.93
C ALA A 154 4.43 -11.28 2.43
N ALA A 155 4.77 -10.05 2.07
CA ALA A 155 6.07 -9.46 2.31
C ALA A 155 5.94 -8.17 3.13
N PHE A 156 6.61 -8.15 4.29
CA PHE A 156 6.60 -7.02 5.20
C PHE A 156 8.01 -6.59 5.58
N THR A 157 8.16 -5.33 5.98
CA THR A 157 9.45 -4.80 6.42
C THR A 157 9.76 -5.33 7.81
N ILE A 158 10.89 -6.00 7.97
CA ILE A 158 11.43 -6.43 9.26
C ILE A 158 12.62 -5.55 9.64
N SER A 159 12.62 -5.08 10.88
CA SER A 159 13.76 -4.43 11.52
C SER A 159 14.27 -5.34 12.62
N ALA A 160 15.44 -5.92 12.42
CA ALA A 160 16.05 -6.91 13.31
C ALA A 160 17.59 -6.80 13.25
N PRO A 161 18.31 -7.38 14.24
CA PRO A 161 19.75 -7.61 14.13
C PRO A 161 20.10 -8.42 12.86
N GLY A 162 21.31 -8.22 12.32
CA GLY A 162 21.72 -8.77 11.01
C GLY A 162 21.77 -10.30 10.93
N ASP A 163 21.81 -10.99 12.07
CA ASP A 163 21.85 -12.44 12.21
C ASP A 163 20.52 -13.02 12.74
N PHE A 164 19.45 -12.22 12.79
CA PHE A 164 18.15 -12.64 13.33
C PHE A 164 17.46 -13.70 12.48
N ILE A 165 17.56 -13.57 11.15
CA ILE A 165 17.02 -14.51 10.16
C ILE A 165 18.13 -14.77 9.13
N PRO A 166 18.29 -16.02 8.65
CA PRO A 166 19.18 -16.34 7.54
C PRO A 166 19.00 -15.42 6.34
N GLY A 167 20.11 -15.03 5.72
CA GLY A 167 20.10 -14.13 4.55
C GLY A 167 19.31 -14.65 3.35
N ALA A 168 19.08 -15.96 3.27
CA ALA A 168 18.28 -16.60 2.22
C ALA A 168 16.78 -16.25 2.28
N ASP A 169 16.29 -15.71 3.41
CA ASP A 169 14.90 -15.32 3.64
C ASP A 169 14.74 -13.79 3.82
N LEU A 170 15.82 -13.04 3.64
CA LEU A 170 15.85 -11.58 3.82
C LEU A 170 16.28 -10.86 2.56
N LEU A 171 15.36 -10.06 2.02
CA LEU A 171 15.66 -9.14 0.93
C LEU A 171 15.97 -7.74 1.50
N PRO A 172 17.11 -7.10 1.20
CA PRO A 172 17.38 -5.74 1.67
C PRO A 172 16.33 -4.73 1.16
N ASP A 173 15.83 -3.86 2.04
CA ASP A 173 14.91 -2.80 1.64
C ASP A 173 15.66 -1.61 0.99
N LEU A 174 15.03 -1.03 -0.04
CA LEU A 174 15.58 0.08 -0.80
C LEU A 174 15.38 1.38 -0.01
N GLY A 175 16.49 1.99 0.43
CA GLY A 175 16.46 3.31 1.08
C GLY A 175 16.26 3.30 2.60
N SER A 176 16.29 2.15 3.26
CA SER A 176 16.29 2.03 4.72
C SER A 176 17.35 1.03 5.20
N ARG A 177 17.62 0.91 6.50
CA ARG A 177 18.48 -0.17 7.06
C ARG A 177 17.72 -1.46 7.36
N SER A 178 16.44 -1.52 7.00
CA SER A 178 15.57 -2.68 7.23
C SER A 178 15.69 -3.70 6.09
N SER A 179 15.05 -4.84 6.28
CA SER A 179 14.93 -5.90 5.28
C SER A 179 13.45 -6.23 5.06
N ILE A 180 13.15 -6.97 4.02
CA ILE A 180 11.82 -7.49 3.69
C ILE A 180 11.83 -8.99 3.98
N PHE A 181 10.87 -9.42 4.78
CA PHE A 181 10.67 -10.82 5.16
C PHE A 181 9.36 -11.36 4.61
N ASN A 182 9.40 -12.59 4.09
CA ASN A 182 8.22 -13.30 3.61
C ASN A 182 7.54 -14.05 4.77
N VAL A 183 6.34 -13.61 5.16
CA VAL A 183 5.55 -14.22 6.25
C VAL A 183 4.64 -15.36 5.77
N GLY A 184 4.68 -15.68 4.48
CA GLY A 184 3.89 -16.77 3.90
C GLY A 184 2.52 -16.31 3.40
N ASN A 185 1.51 -17.17 3.58
CA ASN A 185 0.19 -16.99 3.01
C ASN A 185 -0.83 -16.73 4.12
N TYR A 186 -1.81 -15.89 3.86
CA TYR A 186 -2.93 -15.70 4.76
C TYR A 186 -4.19 -15.31 4.01
N ARG A 187 -5.34 -15.56 4.65
CA ARG A 187 -6.64 -15.08 4.20
C ARG A 187 -7.16 -14.06 5.20
N ARG A 188 -7.85 -13.03 4.71
CA ARG A 188 -8.52 -12.04 5.56
C ARG A 188 -9.83 -11.58 4.96
N THR A 189 -10.76 -11.26 5.86
CA THR A 189 -12.00 -10.57 5.52
C THR A 189 -12.09 -9.28 6.33
N GLY A 190 -12.74 -8.29 5.75
CA GLY A 190 -12.95 -7.03 6.44
C GLY A 190 -14.16 -6.29 5.95
N TYR A 191 -14.59 -5.34 6.76
CA TYR A 191 -15.59 -4.37 6.40
C TYR A 191 -15.24 -3.01 6.99
N MET A 192 -15.75 -1.96 6.38
CA MET A 192 -15.57 -0.60 6.82
C MET A 192 -16.76 0.27 6.46
N VAL A 193 -16.93 1.34 7.22
CA VAL A 193 -17.81 2.45 6.93
C VAL A 193 -17.02 3.73 7.05
N ALA A 194 -17.31 4.69 6.18
CA ALA A 194 -16.67 6.00 6.19
C ALA A 194 -17.66 7.10 5.85
N ALA A 195 -17.45 8.27 6.45
CA ALA A 195 -18.17 9.49 6.15
C ALA A 195 -17.14 10.58 5.84
N THR A 196 -17.32 11.25 4.71
CA THR A 196 -16.50 12.37 4.27
C THR A 196 -17.37 13.60 4.12
N GLN A 197 -16.96 14.72 4.71
CA GLN A 197 -17.65 15.99 4.62
C GLN A 197 -16.74 17.04 3.98
N SER A 198 -17.23 17.68 2.93
CA SER A 198 -16.59 18.88 2.38
C SER A 198 -16.93 20.09 3.25
N LEU A 199 -15.92 20.86 3.61
CA LEU A 199 -15.98 22.05 4.46
C LEU A 199 -15.59 23.28 3.62
N GLY A 200 -16.60 23.88 2.98
CA GLY A 200 -16.37 24.90 1.95
C GLY A 200 -15.67 24.31 0.72
N ASP A 201 -14.87 25.12 0.04
CA ASP A 201 -14.26 24.74 -1.24
C ASP A 201 -12.85 24.16 -1.10
N HIS A 202 -12.25 24.22 0.09
CA HIS A 202 -10.81 23.98 0.28
C HIS A 202 -10.47 22.87 1.27
N ALA A 203 -11.42 22.47 2.13
CA ALA A 203 -11.19 21.51 3.19
C ALA A 203 -12.10 20.28 3.07
N GLU A 204 -11.56 19.09 3.35
CA GLU A 204 -12.26 17.81 3.41
C GLU A 204 -11.90 17.13 4.73
N ILE A 205 -12.92 16.72 5.50
CA ILE A 205 -12.75 15.87 6.67
C ILE A 205 -13.37 14.49 6.40
N SER A 206 -12.62 13.44 6.69
CA SER A 206 -13.07 12.06 6.57
C SER A 206 -12.88 11.31 7.88
N VAL A 207 -13.87 10.53 8.27
CA VAL A 207 -13.78 9.56 9.36
C VAL A 207 -14.16 8.19 8.84
N ALA A 208 -13.43 7.17 9.26
CA ALA A 208 -13.68 5.79 8.89
C ALA A 208 -13.46 4.87 10.08
N ALA A 209 -14.26 3.81 10.15
CA ALA A 209 -14.10 2.76 11.12
C ALA A 209 -14.41 1.42 10.47
N GLY A 210 -13.78 0.37 10.95
CA GLY A 210 -14.00 -0.95 10.41
C GLY A 210 -13.39 -2.04 11.24
N ARG A 211 -13.55 -3.25 10.73
CA ARG A 211 -12.94 -4.44 11.30
C ARG A 211 -12.35 -5.25 10.15
N GLY A 212 -11.07 -5.59 10.25
CA GLY A 212 -10.35 -6.30 9.19
C GLY A 212 -9.32 -7.27 9.74
N GLY A 213 -8.84 -8.17 8.87
CA GLY A 213 -7.78 -9.10 9.24
C GLY A 213 -6.45 -8.38 9.39
N ALA A 214 -5.91 -8.46 10.61
CA ALA A 214 -4.57 -8.10 10.98
C ALA A 214 -3.71 -9.37 11.14
N LEU A 215 -2.40 -9.20 11.20
CA LEU A 215 -1.46 -10.23 11.60
C LEU A 215 -1.01 -9.97 13.03
N VAL A 216 -1.03 -11.00 13.85
CA VAL A 216 -0.51 -10.99 15.21
C VAL A 216 0.50 -12.12 15.35
N ALA A 217 1.37 -12.02 16.35
CA ALA A 217 2.34 -13.04 16.68
C ALA A 217 2.02 -13.53 18.08
N ASP A 218 2.07 -14.85 18.28
CA ASP A 218 1.93 -15.43 19.60
C ASP A 218 3.00 -14.87 20.55
N SER A 219 2.61 -14.56 21.79
CA SER A 219 3.52 -14.07 22.84
C SER A 219 4.53 -15.12 23.31
N ARG A 220 4.46 -16.35 22.78
CA ARG A 220 5.43 -17.40 23.05
C ARG A 220 6.68 -17.06 22.25
N GLU A 221 7.79 -16.92 22.96
CA GLU A 221 9.11 -16.75 22.35
C GLU A 221 9.27 -17.80 21.25
N ALA A 222 9.54 -17.35 20.01
CA ALA A 222 9.77 -18.29 18.92
C ALA A 222 10.92 -19.21 19.37
N LEU A 223 10.63 -20.52 19.34
CA LEU A 223 11.50 -21.54 19.94
C LEU A 223 12.89 -21.55 19.30
N SER A 224 13.01 -21.05 18.07
CA SER A 224 14.27 -20.87 17.36
C SER A 224 14.22 -19.66 16.42
N SER A 225 15.40 -19.22 15.96
CA SER A 225 15.58 -18.24 14.89
C SER A 225 15.35 -18.81 13.47
N ASN A 226 14.77 -20.01 13.36
CA ASN A 226 14.36 -20.59 12.08
C ASN A 226 13.23 -19.75 11.44
N PRO A 227 13.38 -19.31 10.17
CA PRO A 227 12.34 -18.61 9.42
C PRO A 227 10.95 -19.26 9.47
N ASP A 228 10.88 -20.59 9.43
CA ASP A 228 9.60 -21.31 9.41
C ASP A 228 8.89 -21.30 10.76
N ASP A 229 9.64 -21.38 11.87
CA ASP A 229 9.09 -21.25 13.21
C ASP A 229 8.51 -19.84 13.41
N LEU A 230 9.20 -18.80 12.90
CA LEU A 230 8.70 -17.42 12.94
C LEU A 230 7.43 -17.23 12.11
N ARG A 231 7.33 -17.88 10.94
CA ARG A 231 6.09 -17.85 10.14
C ARG A 231 4.94 -18.54 10.88
N ALA A 232 5.22 -19.63 11.59
CA ALA A 232 4.22 -20.37 12.34
C ALA A 232 3.64 -19.58 13.53
N THR A 233 4.40 -18.65 14.12
CA THR A 233 3.87 -17.78 15.19
C THR A 233 3.01 -16.64 14.67
N ILE A 234 3.17 -16.24 13.41
CA ILE A 234 2.40 -15.16 12.78
C ILE A 234 1.11 -15.73 12.22
N HIS A 235 -0.02 -15.28 12.76
CA HIS A 235 -1.32 -15.74 12.29
C HIS A 235 -2.31 -14.59 12.10
N PRO A 236 -3.32 -14.78 11.22
CA PRO A 236 -4.38 -13.81 11.06
C PRO A 236 -5.20 -13.66 12.34
N SER A 237 -5.64 -12.44 12.62
CA SER A 237 -6.58 -12.15 13.68
C SER A 237 -7.42 -10.92 13.33
N GLN A 238 -8.67 -10.90 13.76
CA GLN A 238 -9.56 -9.82 13.41
C GLN A 238 -9.38 -8.64 14.36
N ARG A 239 -9.11 -7.45 13.83
CA ARG A 239 -8.94 -6.22 14.61
C ARG A 239 -9.83 -5.09 14.13
N SER A 240 -10.35 -4.35 15.11
CA SER A 240 -11.05 -3.10 14.85
C SER A 240 -10.03 -1.98 14.63
N TRP A 241 -10.38 -1.04 13.78
CA TRP A 241 -9.56 0.12 13.52
C TRP A 241 -10.45 1.34 13.30
N PHE A 242 -9.85 2.49 13.53
CA PHE A 242 -10.45 3.80 13.31
C PHE A 242 -9.45 4.67 12.56
N SER A 243 -9.94 5.58 11.72
CA SER A 243 -9.13 6.54 10.99
C SER A 243 -9.86 7.87 10.88
N ALA A 244 -9.13 8.95 11.12
CA ALA A 244 -9.57 10.31 10.83
C ALA A 244 -8.57 10.98 9.90
N ARG A 245 -9.06 11.71 8.91
CA ARG A 245 -8.25 12.43 7.93
C ARG A 245 -8.81 13.83 7.73
N LEU A 246 -7.90 14.80 7.63
CA LEU A 246 -8.18 16.17 7.26
C LEU A 246 -7.29 16.53 6.08
N SER A 247 -7.87 17.10 5.04
CA SER A 247 -7.16 17.70 3.91
C SER A 247 -7.61 19.14 3.80
N ASP A 248 -6.66 20.06 3.63
CA ASP A 248 -6.96 21.49 3.44
C ASP A 248 -5.99 22.09 2.42
N THR A 249 -6.44 23.11 1.69
CA THR A 249 -5.63 23.90 0.77
C THR A 249 -5.73 25.37 1.14
N LEU A 250 -4.64 25.93 1.65
CA LEU A 250 -4.60 27.33 2.08
C LEU A 250 -4.80 28.25 0.86
N PRO A 251 -5.83 29.11 0.83
CA PRO A 251 -6.23 29.85 -0.37
C PRO A 251 -5.19 30.89 -0.83
N VAL A 252 -4.38 31.42 0.09
CA VAL A 252 -3.38 32.46 -0.23
C VAL A 252 -2.11 31.87 -0.81
N SER A 253 -1.58 30.82 -0.18
CA SER A 253 -0.29 30.23 -0.55
C SER A 253 -0.40 29.03 -1.47
N GLY A 254 -1.61 28.50 -1.70
CA GLY A 254 -1.85 27.25 -2.41
C GLY A 254 -1.28 26.02 -1.68
N THR A 255 -0.88 26.17 -0.42
CA THR A 255 -0.27 25.08 0.36
C THR A 255 -1.32 24.03 0.65
N ARG A 256 -1.07 22.80 0.21
CA ARG A 256 -1.91 21.66 0.53
C ARG A 256 -1.35 20.95 1.76
N VAL A 257 -2.18 20.77 2.77
CA VAL A 257 -1.85 20.03 3.99
C VAL A 257 -2.83 18.88 4.15
N ILE A 258 -2.30 17.70 4.38
CA ILE A 258 -3.06 16.50 4.65
C ILE A 258 -2.53 15.90 5.93
N THR A 259 -3.40 15.62 6.89
CA THR A 259 -3.06 14.89 8.11
C THR A 259 -4.03 13.75 8.30
N SER A 260 -3.53 12.59 8.71
CA SER A 260 -4.36 11.45 9.08
C SER A 260 -3.88 10.80 10.36
N TYR A 261 -4.83 10.32 11.16
CA TYR A 261 -4.57 9.54 12.35
C TYR A 261 -5.37 8.24 12.28
N GLY A 262 -4.66 7.13 12.14
CA GLY A 262 -5.21 5.79 12.23
C GLY A 262 -4.82 5.10 13.52
N TRP A 263 -5.78 4.40 14.12
CA TRP A 263 -5.62 3.68 15.36
C TRP A 263 -6.18 2.26 15.23
N THR A 264 -5.50 1.32 15.89
CA THR A 264 -5.94 -0.07 16.06
C THR A 264 -5.33 -0.62 17.34
N ASP A 265 -5.65 -1.86 17.67
CA ASP A 265 -5.06 -2.58 18.79
C ASP A 265 -3.52 -2.61 18.67
N PHE A 266 -2.85 -2.28 19.77
CA PHE A 266 -1.39 -2.29 19.82
C PHE A 266 -0.92 -3.75 19.78
N SER A 267 0.20 -4.04 19.09
CA SER A 267 0.71 -5.41 18.80
C SER A 267 0.02 -6.18 17.67
N ALA A 268 -0.73 -5.50 16.81
CA ALA A 268 -1.21 -6.06 15.55
C ALA A 268 -0.62 -5.31 14.35
N LEU A 269 -0.20 -6.03 13.32
CA LEU A 269 0.14 -5.44 12.02
C LEU A 269 -1.12 -5.48 11.16
N LEU A 270 -1.62 -4.31 10.74
CA LEU A 270 -2.68 -4.23 9.73
C LEU A 270 -2.04 -4.12 8.34
N PRO A 271 -2.18 -5.15 7.47
CA PRO A 271 -1.73 -5.02 6.10
C PRO A 271 -2.58 -3.96 5.37
N ALA A 272 -1.96 -3.23 4.44
CA ALA A 272 -2.68 -2.22 3.66
C ALA A 272 -3.74 -2.90 2.81
N HIS A 273 -4.94 -2.33 2.74
CA HIS A 273 -5.99 -2.72 1.81
C HIS A 273 -6.10 -1.67 0.71
N LEU A 274 -5.99 -2.13 -0.53
CA LEU A 274 -6.21 -1.31 -1.72
C LEU A 274 -7.67 -1.49 -2.13
N SER A 275 -8.50 -0.49 -1.88
CA SER A 275 -9.92 -0.57 -2.22
C SER A 275 -10.11 -0.50 -3.74
N LEU A 276 -10.94 -1.42 -4.26
CA LEU A 276 -11.40 -1.46 -5.63
C LEU A 276 -12.71 -0.66 -5.81
N THR A 277 -13.45 -0.44 -4.72
CA THR A 277 -14.81 0.10 -4.76
C THR A 277 -14.92 1.53 -4.22
N GLY A 278 -13.88 2.08 -3.58
CA GLY A 278 -13.89 3.44 -3.06
C GLY A 278 -12.52 3.96 -2.65
N LYS A 279 -12.50 5.01 -1.80
CA LYS A 279 -11.28 5.54 -1.19
C LYS A 279 -10.76 4.54 -0.13
N SER A 280 -9.44 4.36 -0.03
CA SER A 280 -8.82 3.64 1.09
C SER A 280 -8.62 4.60 2.28
N TYR A 281 -8.97 4.15 3.49
CA TYR A 281 -8.88 4.94 4.73
C TYR A 281 -7.95 4.33 5.79
N GLN A 282 -7.30 3.20 5.49
CA GLN A 282 -6.50 2.43 6.45
C GLN A 282 -5.04 2.90 6.54
N ASP A 283 -4.82 4.17 6.88
CA ASP A 283 -3.49 4.71 7.18
C ASP A 283 -3.22 4.68 8.68
N MET A 284 -2.50 3.66 9.17
CA MET A 284 -2.20 3.54 10.60
C MET A 284 -1.16 4.57 11.08
N GLY A 285 -1.33 5.01 12.32
CA GLY A 285 -0.46 6.00 12.95
C GLY A 285 -0.82 7.43 12.56
N TRP A 286 0.01 8.36 13.01
CA TRP A 286 -0.12 9.76 12.61
C TRP A 286 0.74 10.04 11.39
N ASN A 287 0.12 10.54 10.33
CA ASN A 287 0.76 10.88 9.06
C ASN A 287 0.46 12.34 8.73
N VAL A 288 1.45 13.03 8.15
CA VAL A 288 1.35 14.42 7.70
C VAL A 288 2.00 14.53 6.33
N TYR A 289 1.32 15.16 5.39
CA TYR A 289 1.81 15.49 4.07
C TYR A 289 1.58 16.96 3.79
N VAL A 290 2.63 17.65 3.34
CA VAL A 290 2.60 19.06 2.98
C VAL A 290 3.13 19.21 1.57
N ARG A 291 2.38 19.92 0.72
CA ARG A 291 2.83 20.38 -0.59
C ARG A 291 2.75 21.89 -0.64
N GLN A 292 3.89 22.52 -0.89
CA GLN A 292 4.04 23.96 -1.02
C GLN A 292 4.40 24.32 -2.47
N PRO A 293 3.50 24.95 -3.22
CA PRO A 293 3.88 25.67 -4.43
C PRO A 293 4.86 26.78 -4.07
N LEU A 294 6.01 26.83 -4.74
CA LEU A 294 7.02 27.86 -4.52
C LEU A 294 6.90 28.95 -5.59
N PRO A 295 7.14 30.22 -5.24
CA PRO A 295 7.07 31.32 -6.20
C PRO A 295 8.11 31.13 -7.31
N GLY A 296 7.70 31.41 -8.55
CA GLY A 296 8.60 31.39 -9.70
C GLY A 296 9.58 32.56 -9.64
N PHE A 297 10.77 32.37 -10.22
CA PHE A 297 11.77 33.43 -10.40
C PHE A 297 11.66 34.04 -11.81
N PRO A 298 12.02 35.34 -12.00
CA PRO A 298 12.00 35.97 -13.32
C PRO A 298 12.78 35.14 -14.36
N GLY A 299 12.15 34.82 -15.49
CA GLY A 299 12.73 34.00 -16.56
C GLY A 299 12.46 32.49 -16.47
N MET A 300 11.84 32.01 -15.39
CA MET A 300 11.48 30.60 -15.23
C MET A 300 10.19 30.26 -16.01
N ARG A 301 10.29 29.34 -16.97
CA ARG A 301 9.13 28.67 -17.59
C ARG A 301 8.87 27.37 -16.83
N GLY A 302 7.85 27.36 -15.98
CA GLY A 302 7.46 26.19 -15.19
C GLY A 302 6.99 26.52 -13.77
N ARG A 303 6.67 25.50 -12.99
CA ARG A 303 6.27 25.59 -11.58
C ARG A 303 7.21 24.78 -10.69
N LEU A 304 7.60 25.35 -9.56
CA LEU A 304 8.39 24.66 -8.54
C LEU A 304 7.49 24.27 -7.37
N GLU A 305 7.60 23.04 -6.91
CA GLU A 305 6.84 22.55 -5.75
C GLU A 305 7.78 21.88 -4.76
N ALA A 306 7.61 22.21 -3.48
CA ALA A 306 8.26 21.49 -2.38
C ALA A 306 7.26 20.55 -1.72
N THR A 307 7.71 19.34 -1.39
CA THR A 307 6.91 18.34 -0.68
C THR A 307 7.63 17.86 0.57
N ALA A 308 6.85 17.58 1.61
CA ALA A 308 7.30 16.94 2.83
C ALA A 308 6.25 15.89 3.26
N GLU A 309 6.69 14.67 3.50
CA GLU A 309 5.87 13.55 3.97
C GLU A 309 6.47 13.03 5.28
N LEU A 310 5.68 13.07 6.34
CA LEU A 310 5.97 12.45 7.62
C LEU A 310 5.00 11.29 7.80
N ARG A 311 5.51 10.07 7.86
CA ARG A 311 4.71 8.86 7.85
C ARG A 311 4.84 8.09 9.16
N ASN A 312 3.70 7.66 9.68
CA ASN A 312 3.52 6.85 10.87
C ASN A 312 4.35 7.32 12.08
N LEU A 313 4.29 8.62 12.41
CA LEU A 313 5.04 9.26 13.49
C LEU A 313 4.88 8.57 14.85
N LEU A 314 3.78 7.84 15.05
CA LEU A 314 3.47 7.12 16.29
C LEU A 314 3.93 5.65 16.29
N ALA A 315 4.48 5.11 15.20
CA ALA A 315 4.82 3.67 15.07
C ALA A 315 3.65 2.72 15.38
N GLN A 316 2.46 3.05 14.87
CA GLN A 316 1.30 2.16 14.96
C GLN A 316 1.41 1.03 13.92
N GLY A 317 0.78 -0.10 14.20
CA GLY A 317 0.80 -1.26 13.30
C GLY A 317 2.14 -2.03 13.29
N TYR A 318 2.90 -1.91 14.37
CA TYR A 318 4.19 -2.59 14.57
C TYR A 318 3.93 -3.90 15.30
N LEU A 319 4.34 -5.01 14.69
CA LEU A 319 4.22 -6.34 15.28
C LEU A 319 5.57 -6.75 15.87
N PRO A 320 5.72 -6.73 17.20
CA PRO A 320 6.94 -7.21 17.84
C PRO A 320 7.04 -8.73 17.69
N ILE A 321 8.26 -9.20 17.41
CA ILE A 321 8.60 -10.61 17.31
C ILE A 321 9.82 -10.83 18.22
N THR A 322 9.81 -11.91 19.00
CA THR A 322 10.94 -12.29 19.86
C THR A 322 11.33 -13.73 19.58
N ALA A 323 12.62 -13.96 19.36
CA ALA A 323 13.21 -15.28 19.14
C ALA A 323 14.57 -15.33 19.82
N GLU A 324 14.84 -16.37 20.60
CA GLU A 324 16.12 -16.58 21.28
C GLU A 324 16.60 -15.32 22.07
N GLY A 325 15.71 -14.66 22.79
CA GLY A 325 15.99 -13.43 23.54
C GLY A 325 16.22 -12.17 22.68
N ARG A 326 16.26 -12.31 21.35
CA ARG A 326 16.45 -11.21 20.40
C ARG A 326 15.10 -10.68 19.93
N LYS A 327 15.01 -9.36 19.78
CA LYS A 327 13.78 -8.67 19.35
C LYS A 327 13.89 -8.21 17.90
N ALA A 328 12.81 -8.43 17.16
CA ALA A 328 12.58 -7.89 15.84
C ALA A 328 11.21 -7.21 15.81
N VAL A 329 11.00 -6.36 14.81
CA VAL A 329 9.70 -5.75 14.56
C VAL A 329 9.34 -5.88 13.11
N LEU A 330 8.16 -6.44 12.85
CA LEU A 330 7.55 -6.47 11.54
C LEU A 330 6.63 -5.25 11.38
N THR A 331 6.73 -4.59 10.23
CA THR A 331 5.97 -3.38 9.94
C THR A 331 5.49 -3.39 8.49
N ASN A 332 4.28 -2.89 8.26
CA ASN A 332 3.81 -2.61 6.90
C ASN A 332 4.20 -1.21 6.43
N SER A 333 4.28 -0.27 7.37
CA SER A 333 4.48 1.15 7.13
C SER A 333 5.40 1.74 8.20
N PRO A 334 6.73 1.68 8.02
CA PRO A 334 7.67 2.19 9.01
C PRO A 334 7.57 3.71 9.15
N ARG A 335 8.16 4.25 10.22
CA ARG A 335 8.37 5.68 10.39
C ARG A 335 9.26 6.17 9.26
N ALA A 336 8.82 7.19 8.54
CA ALA A 336 9.60 7.77 7.46
C ALA A 336 9.41 9.28 7.42
N VAL A 337 10.49 9.96 7.06
CA VAL A 337 10.45 11.36 6.66
C VAL A 337 11.00 11.41 5.24
N ARG A 338 10.21 11.99 4.32
CA ARG A 338 10.58 12.15 2.92
C ARG A 338 10.34 13.60 2.54
N GLY A 339 11.20 14.12 1.69
CA GLY A 339 11.05 15.46 1.12
C GLY A 339 11.48 15.45 -0.33
N GLY A 340 10.91 16.36 -1.11
CA GLY A 340 11.19 16.47 -2.52
C GLY A 340 11.05 17.90 -3.02
N LEU A 341 11.75 18.18 -4.11
CA LEU A 341 11.56 19.37 -4.92
C LEU A 341 11.23 18.91 -6.34
N SER A 342 10.10 19.36 -6.86
CA SER A 342 9.63 19.03 -8.20
C SER A 342 9.63 20.28 -9.06
N PHE A 343 10.16 20.15 -10.28
CA PHE A 343 10.06 21.18 -11.31
C PHE A 343 9.15 20.66 -12.43
N ILE A 344 8.10 21.40 -12.73
CA ILE A 344 7.09 21.07 -13.74
C ILE A 344 7.28 22.05 -14.91
N PHE A 345 7.67 21.54 -16.07
CA PHE A 345 7.94 22.32 -17.29
C PHE A 345 6.68 22.73 -18.03
#